data_AF-A0A835ME77-F1
#
_entry.id   AF-A0A835ME77-F1
#
_cell.length_a   1.000
_cell.length_b   1.000
_cell.length_c   1.000
_cell.angle_alpha   90.00
_cell.angle_beta   90.00
_cell.angle_gamma   90.00
#
_symmetry.space_group_name_H-M   'P 1'
#
loop_
_entity.id
_entity.type
_entity.pdbx_description
1 polymer ?
#
loop_
_entity_poly.entity_id
_entity_poly.type
_entity_poly.pdbx_seq_one_letter_code
_entity_poly.pdbx_strand_id
1 'polypeptide(L)'
;MEHPVVGNMEEKNIEEEGLGIENFVDAYMGHGIEIGDIEPPFVPEPDLGKRYLDYKRKAIEKLYPSCEGPKTTLSAVVELHNLKKQFGWSGNSVTTLLSVLRRWLPKENTLLVKYPVMKQMLKDL
;
A
#
# COMPACT_ATOMS: atom_id res chain seq x y z
N MET A 1 18.04 2.18 48.37
CA MET A 1 17.18 2.81 47.36
C MET A 1 17.28 1.92 46.14
N GLU A 2 16.30 1.05 45.99
CA GLU A 2 16.30 0.00 44.96
C GLU A 2 15.83 0.60 43.64
N HIS A 3 16.62 0.44 42.58
CA HIS A 3 16.22 0.78 41.22
C HIS A 3 15.32 -0.33 40.67
N PRO A 4 14.14 -0.02 40.10
CA PRO A 4 13.32 -1.05 39.48
C PRO A 4 13.95 -1.46 38.14
N VAL A 5 14.16 -2.75 38.00
CA VAL A 5 14.49 -3.42 36.74
C VAL A 5 13.39 -3.11 35.74
N VAL A 6 13.69 -2.30 34.72
CA VAL A 6 12.82 -2.11 33.56
C VAL A 6 12.81 -3.45 32.83
N GLY A 7 11.67 -4.14 32.90
CA GLY A 7 11.46 -5.44 32.26
C GLY A 7 11.72 -5.36 30.76
N ASN A 8 12.50 -6.32 30.27
CA ASN A 8 12.67 -6.57 28.85
C ASN A 8 11.29 -6.85 28.25
N MET A 9 10.77 -5.90 27.48
CA MET A 9 9.61 -6.13 26.63
C MET A 9 10.12 -6.98 25.46
N GLU A 10 9.87 -8.28 25.53
CA GLU A 10 10.13 -9.21 24.44
C GLU A 10 9.49 -8.67 23.16
N GLU A 11 10.32 -8.29 22.20
CA GLU A 11 9.90 -8.00 20.84
C GLU A 11 9.32 -9.30 20.28
N LYS A 12 7.99 -9.41 20.36
CA LYS A 12 7.27 -10.47 19.66
C LYS A 12 7.48 -10.22 18.18
N ASN A 13 8.34 -11.02 17.58
CA ASN A 13 8.41 -11.20 16.14
C ASN A 13 7.01 -11.58 15.66
N ILE A 14 6.28 -10.58 15.15
CA ILE A 14 5.09 -10.84 14.36
C ILE A 14 5.65 -11.36 13.05
N GLU A 15 5.70 -12.69 12.93
CA GLU A 15 5.81 -13.36 11.65
C GLU A 15 4.58 -12.90 10.84
N GLU A 16 4.80 -11.87 10.02
CA GLU A 16 3.82 -11.30 9.12
C GLU A 16 3.62 -12.31 7.98
N GLU A 17 3.00 -13.46 8.27
CA GLU A 17 2.33 -14.31 7.30
C GLU A 17 1.07 -13.58 6.79
N GLY A 18 1.29 -12.39 6.25
CA GLY A 18 0.28 -11.62 5.57
C GLY A 18 -0.03 -12.31 4.25
N LEU A 19 -1.29 -12.67 4.05
CA LEU A 19 -1.86 -12.97 2.74
C LEU A 19 -1.32 -11.95 1.74
N GLY A 20 -0.48 -12.40 0.80
CA GLY A 20 0.25 -11.51 -0.10
C GLY A 20 -0.70 -10.53 -0.80
N ILE A 21 -0.29 -9.26 -0.91
CA ILE A 21 -1.10 -8.20 -1.54
C ILE A 21 -1.53 -8.59 -2.97
N GLU A 22 -0.77 -9.45 -3.64
CA GLU A 22 -1.14 -10.07 -4.92
C GLU A 22 -2.48 -10.83 -4.88
N ASN A 23 -2.72 -11.64 -3.84
CA ASN A 23 -3.97 -12.38 -3.66
C ASN A 23 -5.14 -11.44 -3.36
N PHE A 24 -4.86 -10.33 -2.66
CA PHE A 24 -5.86 -9.29 -2.41
C PHE A 24 -6.27 -8.57 -3.70
N VAL A 25 -5.32 -8.25 -4.59
CA VAL A 25 -5.61 -7.65 -5.90
C VAL A 25 -6.43 -8.60 -6.78
N ASP A 26 -6.09 -9.89 -6.77
CA ASP A 26 -6.84 -10.91 -7.52
C ASP A 26 -8.29 -11.05 -7.00
N ALA A 27 -8.51 -11.02 -5.68
CA ALA A 27 -9.84 -11.08 -5.08
C ALA A 27 -10.67 -9.81 -5.35
N TYR A 28 -10.06 -8.63 -5.19
CA TYR A 28 -10.74 -7.35 -5.36
C TYR A 28 -11.16 -7.10 -6.81
N MET A 29 -10.30 -7.45 -7.77
CA MET A 29 -10.58 -7.25 -9.20
C MET A 29 -11.32 -8.42 -9.85
N GLY A 30 -11.29 -9.60 -9.23
CA GLY A 30 -11.99 -10.81 -9.67
C GLY A 30 -13.46 -10.88 -9.22
N HIS A 31 -13.83 -10.16 -8.15
CA HIS A 31 -15.23 -9.96 -7.80
C HIS A 31 -15.84 -8.86 -8.67
N GLY A 32 -16.42 -9.27 -9.80
CA GLY A 32 -17.55 -8.54 -10.37
C GLY A 32 -18.59 -8.35 -9.27
N ILE A 33 -19.05 -7.13 -9.10
CA ILE A 33 -20.04 -6.71 -8.12
C ILE A 33 -21.30 -7.60 -8.27
N GLU A 34 -21.49 -8.58 -7.39
CA GLU A 34 -22.81 -9.19 -7.18
C GLU A 34 -23.61 -8.26 -6.26
N ILE A 35 -24.10 -7.15 -6.82
CA ILE A 35 -25.16 -6.38 -6.19
C ILE A 35 -26.45 -6.78 -6.86
N GLY A 36 -27.36 -7.33 -6.06
CA GLY A 36 -28.73 -7.60 -6.44
C GLY A 36 -29.36 -6.36 -7.07
N ASP A 37 -29.91 -6.62 -8.26
CA ASP A 37 -30.94 -5.88 -8.98
C ASP A 37 -30.70 -4.40 -9.30
N ILE A 38 -30.45 -4.20 -10.60
CA ILE A 38 -30.43 -2.97 -11.43
C ILE A 38 -29.10 -2.20 -11.42
N GLU A 39 -28.07 -2.75 -12.09
CA GLU A 39 -26.99 -1.94 -12.67
C GLU A 39 -27.42 -1.36 -14.04
N PRO A 40 -27.09 -0.09 -14.34
CA PRO A 40 -27.03 0.38 -15.74
C PRO A 40 -26.09 -0.53 -16.54
N PRO A 41 -26.26 -0.66 -17.88
CA PRO A 41 -25.54 -1.65 -18.66
C PRO A 41 -24.05 -1.59 -18.34
N PHE A 42 -23.49 -2.73 -17.89
CA PHE A 42 -22.07 -2.91 -17.65
C PHE A 42 -21.31 -2.35 -18.85
N VAL A 43 -20.79 -1.13 -18.70
CA VAL A 43 -19.88 -0.54 -19.67
C VAL A 43 -18.53 -1.12 -19.27
N PRO A 44 -17.96 -2.07 -20.04
CA PRO A 44 -16.64 -2.59 -19.72
C PRO A 44 -15.70 -1.40 -19.78
N GLU A 45 -15.20 -0.97 -18.62
CA GLU A 45 -14.33 0.18 -18.55
C GLU A 45 -13.08 -0.17 -19.38
N PRO A 46 -12.77 0.60 -20.44
CA PRO A 46 -11.85 0.16 -21.50
C PRO A 46 -10.40 -0.07 -21.04
N ASP A 47 -10.10 0.18 -19.76
CA ASP A 47 -8.78 0.07 -19.16
C ASP A 47 -8.70 -0.86 -17.93
N LEU A 48 -9.80 -1.54 -17.57
CA LEU A 48 -9.85 -2.39 -16.36
C LEU A 48 -8.74 -3.46 -16.36
N GLY A 49 -8.52 -4.12 -17.51
CA GLY A 49 -7.47 -5.13 -17.66
C GLY A 49 -6.05 -4.57 -17.53
N LYS A 50 -5.79 -3.34 -17.98
CA LYS A 50 -4.47 -2.72 -17.82
C LYS A 50 -4.21 -2.28 -16.38
N ARG A 51 -5.24 -1.75 -15.70
CA ARG A 51 -5.16 -1.41 -14.28
C ARG A 51 -4.85 -2.65 -13.43
N TYR A 52 -5.57 -3.74 -13.66
CA TYR A 52 -5.32 -5.02 -12.99
C TYR A 52 -3.86 -5.49 -13.13
N LEU A 53 -3.31 -5.44 -14.36
CA LEU A 53 -1.91 -5.82 -14.60
C LEU A 53 -0.92 -4.86 -13.92
N ASP A 54 -1.21 -3.56 -13.89
CA ASP A 54 -0.36 -2.59 -13.19
C ASP A 54 -0.37 -2.83 -11.67
N TYR A 55 -1.53 -3.13 -11.10
CA TYR A 55 -1.66 -3.48 -9.68
C TYR A 55 -0.92 -4.75 -9.33
N LYS A 56 -1.11 -5.81 -10.12
CA LYS A 56 -0.42 -7.08 -9.88
C LYS A 56 1.10 -6.88 -9.91
N ARG A 57 1.60 -6.13 -10.90
CA ARG A 57 3.02 -5.75 -10.96
C ARG A 57 3.46 -5.00 -9.70
N LYS A 58 2.70 -4.01 -9.23
CA LYS A 58 3.08 -3.20 -8.06
C LYS A 58 2.91 -3.93 -6.72
N ALA A 59 2.06 -4.96 -6.69
CA ALA A 59 1.86 -5.84 -5.55
C ALA A 59 3.04 -6.80 -5.35
N ILE A 60 3.77 -7.13 -6.42
CA ILE A 60 4.98 -7.98 -6.38
C ILE A 60 6.28 -7.18 -6.46
N GLU A 61 6.24 -5.96 -7.01
CA GLU A 61 7.40 -5.08 -7.14
C GLU A 61 7.85 -4.62 -5.74
N LYS A 62 9.03 -5.11 -5.33
CA LYS A 62 9.68 -4.69 -4.10
C LYS A 62 9.87 -3.17 -4.09
N LEU A 63 9.76 -2.57 -2.90
CA LEU A 63 9.96 -1.13 -2.73
C LEU A 63 11.35 -0.66 -3.17
N TYR A 64 12.35 -1.53 -3.08
CA TYR A 64 13.69 -1.38 -3.67
C TYR A 64 14.32 -2.79 -3.81
N PRO A 65 15.33 -3.00 -4.66
CA PRO A 65 15.83 -4.34 -5.01
C PRO A 65 16.30 -5.18 -3.82
N SER A 66 16.98 -4.55 -2.85
CA SER A 66 17.48 -5.20 -1.63
C SER A 66 16.46 -5.24 -0.49
N CYS A 67 15.19 -4.90 -0.74
CA CYS A 67 14.16 -4.91 0.29
C CYS A 67 13.86 -6.37 0.69
N GLU A 68 13.99 -6.64 1.99
CA GLU A 68 13.64 -7.92 2.60
C GLU A 68 12.15 -7.96 2.95
N GLY A 69 11.55 -9.16 2.91
CA GLY A 69 10.14 -9.36 3.23
C GLY A 69 9.15 -8.87 2.15
N PRO A 70 7.84 -8.84 2.47
CA PRO A 70 6.76 -8.59 1.51
C PRO A 70 6.51 -7.09 1.23
N LYS A 71 7.47 -6.21 1.51
CA LYS A 71 7.28 -4.76 1.39
C LYS A 71 7.38 -4.34 -0.08
N THR A 72 6.24 -3.95 -0.64
CA THR A 72 6.09 -3.63 -2.06
C THR A 72 5.70 -2.17 -2.24
N THR A 73 5.77 -1.70 -3.49
CA THR A 73 5.29 -0.36 -3.85
C THR A 73 3.82 -0.19 -3.41
N LEU A 74 2.99 -1.20 -3.66
CA LEU A 74 1.57 -1.14 -3.32
C LEU A 74 1.31 -1.19 -1.81
N SER A 75 2.07 -2.00 -1.05
CA SER A 75 1.95 -2.04 0.42
C SER A 75 2.23 -0.67 1.04
N ALA A 76 3.32 -0.02 0.62
CA ALA A 76 3.69 1.30 1.11
C ALA A 76 2.63 2.38 0.80
N VAL A 77 2.02 2.31 -0.39
CA VAL A 77 0.94 3.21 -0.81
C VAL A 77 -0.31 3.05 0.07
N VAL A 78 -0.72 1.81 0.34
CA VAL A 78 -1.88 1.50 1.18
C VAL A 78 -1.64 1.93 2.63
N GLU A 79 -0.50 1.53 3.22
CA GLU A 79 -0.14 1.89 4.60
C GLU A 79 -0.11 3.40 4.81
N LEU A 80 0.54 4.15 3.90
CA LEU A 80 0.65 5.60 4.04
C LEU A 80 -0.70 6.32 3.85
N HIS A 81 -1.60 5.78 3.02
CA HIS A 81 -2.95 6.29 2.91
C HIS A 81 -3.76 6.05 4.19
N ASN A 82 -3.60 4.87 4.79
CA ASN A 82 -4.27 4.52 6.04
C ASN A 82 -3.78 5.40 7.20
N LEU A 83 -2.46 5.60 7.33
CA LEU A 83 -1.89 6.55 8.30
C LEU A 83 -2.47 7.96 8.11
N LYS A 84 -2.54 8.42 6.86
CA LYS A 84 -3.14 9.73 6.57
C LYS A 84 -4.58 9.83 7.05
N LYS A 85 -5.41 8.80 6.81
CA LYS A 85 -6.81 8.75 7.23
C LYS A 85 -6.93 8.69 8.75
N GLN A 86 -6.15 7.84 9.39
CA GLN A 86 -6.16 7.60 10.84
C GLN A 86 -5.74 8.85 11.64
N PHE A 87 -4.69 9.55 11.18
CA PHE A 87 -4.12 10.68 11.90
C PHE A 87 -4.52 12.04 11.32
N GLY A 88 -5.46 12.07 10.37
CA GLY A 88 -5.95 13.31 9.76
C GLY A 88 -4.88 14.10 9.00
N TRP A 89 -3.83 13.46 8.51
CA TRP A 89 -2.76 14.16 7.79
C TRP A 89 -3.29 14.82 6.51
N SER A 90 -2.78 16.01 6.22
CA SER A 90 -3.04 16.68 4.95
C SER A 90 -2.36 15.94 3.78
N GLY A 91 -2.83 16.14 2.55
CA GLY A 91 -2.12 15.62 1.37
C GLY A 91 -0.72 16.22 1.20
N ASN A 92 -0.53 17.47 1.63
CA ASN A 92 0.76 18.15 1.58
C ASN A 92 1.76 17.55 2.58
N SER A 93 1.33 17.27 3.82
CA SER A 93 2.20 16.65 4.82
C SER A 93 2.64 15.24 4.41
N VAL A 94 1.76 14.45 3.78
CA VAL A 94 2.14 13.16 3.19
C VAL A 94 3.16 13.33 2.06
N THR A 95 2.96 14.32 1.18
CA THR A 95 3.90 14.62 0.08
C THR A 95 5.28 15.02 0.61
N THR A 96 5.32 15.82 1.69
CA THR A 96 6.58 16.17 2.36
C THR A 96 7.26 14.93 2.94
N LEU A 97 6.51 14.05 3.62
CA LEU A 97 7.04 12.81 4.17
C LEU A 97 7.61 11.91 3.05
N LEU A 98 6.90 11.72 1.95
CA LEU A 98 7.39 10.97 0.78
C LEU A 98 8.72 11.52 0.26
N SER A 99 8.85 12.85 0.21
CA SER A 99 10.08 13.51 -0.21
C SER A 99 11.24 13.31 0.78
N VAL A 100 10.95 13.18 2.08
CA VAL A 100 11.94 12.81 3.11
C VAL A 100 12.35 11.35 2.94
N LEU A 101 11.39 10.43 2.89
CA LEU A 101 11.65 8.99 2.76
C LEU A 101 12.46 8.66 1.51
N ARG A 102 12.15 9.30 0.37
CA ARG A 102 12.92 9.12 -0.87
C ARG A 102 14.41 9.50 -0.75
N ARG A 103 14.75 10.42 0.16
CA ARG A 103 16.16 10.79 0.42
C ARG A 103 16.86 9.80 1.36
N TRP A 104 16.10 9.05 2.16
CA TRP A 104 16.63 8.09 3.12
C TRP A 104 16.76 6.69 2.52
N LEU A 105 15.85 6.32 1.62
CA LEU A 105 15.86 5.04 0.93
C LEU A 105 16.90 4.99 -0.21
N PRO A 106 17.32 3.79 -0.66
CA PRO A 106 18.19 3.61 -1.81
C PRO A 106 17.67 4.34 -3.06
N LYS A 107 18.57 4.80 -3.94
CA LYS A 107 18.17 5.61 -5.13
C LYS A 107 17.22 4.87 -6.06
N GLU A 108 17.29 3.55 -6.07
CA GLU A 108 16.54 2.64 -6.92
C GLU A 108 15.14 2.33 -6.34
N ASN A 109 14.71 3.01 -5.28
CA ASN A 109 13.38 2.80 -4.71
C ASN A 109 12.25 3.25 -5.64
N THR A 110 11.12 2.56 -5.54
CA THR A 110 9.92 2.78 -6.35
C THR A 110 8.90 3.67 -5.63
N LEU A 111 9.27 4.28 -4.49
CA LEU A 111 8.36 5.10 -3.70
C LEU A 111 7.92 6.34 -4.48
N LEU A 112 6.61 6.58 -4.48
CA LEU A 112 6.00 7.72 -5.14
C LEU A 112 6.40 9.04 -4.47
N VAL A 113 6.48 10.12 -5.26
CA VAL A 113 6.94 11.43 -4.76
C VAL A 113 5.79 12.27 -4.19
N LYS A 114 4.57 12.08 -4.70
CA LYS A 114 3.44 12.99 -4.45
C LYS A 114 2.20 12.22 -4.02
N TYR A 115 1.53 12.71 -2.97
CA TYR A 115 0.30 12.11 -2.47
C TYR A 115 -0.84 12.06 -3.53
N PRO A 116 -1.06 13.06 -4.40
CA PRO A 116 -2.05 12.94 -5.45
C PRO A 116 -1.85 11.73 -6.37
N VAL A 117 -0.60 11.39 -6.71
CA VAL A 117 -0.27 10.21 -7.53
C VAL A 117 -0.59 8.93 -6.77
N MET A 118 -0.22 8.89 -5.48
CA MET A 118 -0.55 7.79 -4.58
C MET A 118 -2.07 7.60 -4.42
N LYS A 119 -2.81 8.70 -4.28
CA LYS A 119 -4.27 8.69 -4.17
C LYS A 119 -4.92 8.22 -5.47
N GLN A 120 -4.38 8.60 -6.63
CA GLN A 120 -4.90 8.15 -7.92
C GLN A 120 -4.81 6.63 -8.01
N MET A 121 -3.65 6.06 -7.67
CA MET A 121 -3.47 4.61 -7.61
C MET A 121 -4.46 3.89 -6.68
N LEU A 122 -4.98 4.55 -5.65
CA LEU A 122 -5.95 3.96 -4.72
C LEU A 122 -7.41 4.19 -5.11
N LYS A 123 -7.70 5.14 -5.99
CA LYS A 123 -9.05 5.36 -6.53
C LYS A 123 -9.38 4.41 -7.67
N ASP A 124 -8.33 3.93 -8.31
CA ASP A 124 -8.38 3.01 -9.44
C ASP A 124 -8.41 1.54 -8.96
N LEU A 125 -8.28 1.32 -7.62
CA LEU A 125 -8.72 0.15 -6.86
C LEU A 125 -10.19 0.40 -6.50
#